data_AF-A0A963JI14-F1
#
_entry.id   AF-A0A963JI14-F1
#
_cell.length_a   1.000
_cell.length_b   1.000
_cell.length_c   1.000
_cell.angle_alpha   90.00
_cell.angle_beta   90.00
_cell.angle_gamma   90.00
#
_symmetry.space_group_name_H-M   'P 1'
#
loop_
_entity.id
_entity.type
_entity.pdbx_description
1 polymer ?
#
loop_
_entity_poly.entity_id
_entity_poly.type
_entity_poly.pdbx_seq_one_letter_code
_entity_poly.pdbx_strand_id
1 'polypeptide(L)'
;MTREFKNHDLVDDFSKPGVRYERRPARLPDGSEVAGLYNAWIWLDNPGQYNSYTTDMVKGVILAMRAASNDRAVNCVVFTGVGDKAFC
;
A
#
# COMPACT_ATOMS: atom_id res chain seq x y z
N MET A 1 11.27 13.01 -28.97
CA MET A 1 10.94 13.67 -27.69
C MET A 1 10.82 12.58 -26.63
N THR A 2 11.73 12.55 -25.65
CA THR A 2 11.63 11.64 -24.50
C THR A 2 10.65 12.25 -23.50
N ARG A 3 9.63 11.51 -23.07
CA ARG A 3 8.68 12.01 -22.04
C ARG A 3 9.35 11.89 -20.67
N GLU A 4 9.38 12.99 -19.93
CA GLU A 4 9.84 13.02 -18.54
C GLU A 4 8.68 12.63 -17.61
N PHE A 5 8.92 11.70 -16.68
CA PHE A 5 7.93 11.36 -15.67
C PHE A 5 7.97 12.38 -14.52
N LYS A 6 6.79 12.89 -14.15
CA LYS A 6 6.63 13.74 -12.96
C LYS A 6 6.19 12.89 -11.77
N ASN A 7 6.83 13.10 -10.62
CA ASN A 7 6.34 12.59 -9.35
C ASN A 7 5.14 13.41 -8.90
N HIS A 8 4.03 12.75 -8.57
CA HIS A 8 2.78 13.36 -8.12
C HIS A 8 2.48 13.08 -6.64
N ASP A 9 3.42 12.51 -5.90
CA ASP A 9 3.33 12.32 -4.46
C ASP A 9 3.33 13.68 -3.74
N LEU A 10 2.65 13.74 -2.59
CA LEU A 10 2.55 14.98 -1.80
C LEU A 10 3.70 15.16 -0.81
N VAL A 11 4.37 14.05 -0.47
CA VAL A 11 5.45 13.98 0.51
C VAL A 11 6.45 12.92 0.05
N ASP A 12 7.72 13.08 0.44
CA ASP A 12 8.78 12.12 0.12
C ASP A 12 8.66 10.82 0.94
N ASP A 13 8.23 10.93 2.21
CA ASP A 13 7.97 9.79 3.09
C ASP A 13 6.52 9.80 3.57
N PHE A 14 5.76 8.80 3.10
CA PHE A 14 4.37 8.61 3.48
C PHE A 14 4.19 7.68 4.70
N SER A 15 5.28 7.15 5.27
CA SER A 15 5.21 6.19 6.36
C SER A 15 4.57 6.80 7.63
N LYS A 16 3.75 5.98 8.31
CA LYS A 16 3.18 6.27 9.61
C LYS A 16 3.20 5.01 10.48
N PRO A 17 3.51 5.12 11.78
CA PRO A 17 3.38 3.99 12.70
C PRO A 17 1.98 3.38 12.63
N GLY A 18 1.90 2.04 12.65
CA GLY A 18 0.63 1.32 12.53
C GLY A 18 0.09 1.21 11.10
N VAL A 19 0.81 1.69 10.08
CA VAL A 19 0.48 1.44 8.66
C VAL A 19 1.67 0.79 7.97
N ARG A 20 1.51 -0.44 7.50
CA ARG A 20 2.53 -1.13 6.69
C ARG A 20 2.23 -0.96 5.20
N TYR A 21 3.28 -0.78 4.40
CA TYR A 21 3.20 -0.77 2.94
C TYR A 21 4.23 -1.76 2.38
N GLU A 22 3.78 -2.73 1.59
CA GLU A 22 4.67 -3.68 0.91
C GLU A 22 4.32 -3.78 -0.57
N ARG A 23 5.35 -3.96 -1.41
CA ARG A 23 5.16 -4.40 -2.79
C ARG A 23 5.31 -5.91 -2.85
N ARG A 24 4.28 -6.60 -3.32
CA ARG A 24 4.32 -8.04 -3.57
C ARG A 24 4.22 -8.32 -5.06
N PRO A 25 4.97 -9.28 -5.63
CA PRO A 25 4.88 -9.57 -7.07
C PRO A 25 3.45 -9.82 -7.52
N ALA A 26 3.04 -9.21 -8.64
CA ALA A 26 1.78 -9.54 -9.27
C ALA A 26 1.90 -10.92 -9.91
N ARG A 27 0.89 -11.78 -9.74
CA ARG A 27 0.89 -13.16 -10.25
C ARG A 27 -0.27 -13.40 -11.19
N LEU A 28 -0.04 -14.23 -12.21
CA LEU A 28 -1.07 -14.79 -13.07
C LEU A 28 -1.87 -15.88 -12.31
N PRO A 29 -3.03 -16.32 -12.84
CA PRO A 29 -3.80 -17.40 -12.23
C PRO A 29 -3.04 -18.72 -12.04
N ASP A 30 -1.99 -18.97 -12.84
CA ASP A 30 -1.11 -20.13 -12.71
C ASP A 30 0.00 -19.97 -11.65
N GLY A 31 0.06 -18.80 -10.98
CA GLY A 31 1.04 -18.48 -9.93
C GLY A 31 2.34 -17.87 -10.44
N SER A 32 2.58 -17.81 -11.75
CA SER A 32 3.76 -17.16 -12.32
C SER A 32 3.74 -15.65 -12.12
N GLU A 33 4.91 -15.03 -11.94
CA GLU A 33 5.03 -13.59 -11.70
C GLU A 33 4.99 -12.78 -13.00
N VAL A 34 4.33 -11.62 -12.96
CA VAL A 34 4.35 -10.66 -14.06
C VAL A 34 5.50 -9.68 -13.83
N ALA A 35 6.52 -9.76 -14.69
CA ALA A 35 7.74 -8.97 -14.54
C ALA A 35 7.45 -7.45 -14.46
N GLY A 36 8.01 -6.81 -13.44
CA GLY A 36 7.90 -5.36 -13.24
C GLY A 36 6.54 -4.88 -12.71
N LEU A 37 5.58 -5.79 -12.48
CA LEU A 37 4.29 -5.46 -11.84
C LEU A 37 4.19 -6.04 -10.43
N TYR A 38 3.54 -5.27 -9.57
CA TYR A 38 3.35 -5.56 -8.16
C TYR A 38 1.89 -5.30 -7.76
N ASN A 39 1.49 -5.92 -6.67
CA ASN A 39 0.35 -5.50 -5.89
C ASN A 39 0.88 -4.76 -4.67
N ALA A 40 0.37 -3.56 -4.42
CA ALA A 40 0.64 -2.84 -3.17
C ALA A 40 -0.24 -3.45 -2.09
N TRP A 41 0.37 -3.83 -0.97
CA TRP A 41 -0.37 -4.27 0.19
C TRP A 41 -0.23 -3.22 1.28
N ILE A 42 -1.36 -2.84 1.85
CA ILE A 42 -1.47 -1.83 2.89
C ILE A 42 -2.12 -2.50 4.09
N TRP A 43 -1.46 -2.47 5.25
CA TRP A 43 -2.01 -3.04 6.46
C TRP A 43 -2.27 -1.98 7.52
N LEU A 44 -3.43 -2.07 8.15
CA LEU A 44 -3.61 -1.56 9.51
C LEU A 44 -2.89 -2.51 10.46
N ASP A 45 -1.87 -2.00 11.15
CA ASP A 45 -1.01 -2.75 12.06
C ASP A 45 -1.21 -2.26 13.50
N ASN A 46 -2.42 -2.48 14.01
CA ASN A 46 -2.77 -2.18 15.40
C ASN A 46 -3.63 -3.32 16.00
N PRO A 47 -3.18 -4.59 15.94
CA PRO A 47 -3.99 -5.74 16.33
C PRO A 47 -4.37 -5.72 17.82
N GLY A 48 -3.58 -5.06 18.67
CA GLY A 48 -3.87 -4.87 20.10
C GLY A 48 -5.13 -4.05 20.37
N GLN A 49 -5.60 -3.28 19.38
CA GLN A 49 -6.85 -2.51 19.43
C GLN A 49 -7.76 -2.86 18.25
N TYR A 50 -7.78 -4.14 17.85
CA TYR A 50 -8.62 -4.66 16.76
C TYR A 50 -8.44 -3.91 15.43
N ASN A 51 -7.24 -3.37 15.18
CA ASN A 51 -6.88 -2.56 14.01
C ASN A 51 -7.64 -1.24 13.87
N SER A 52 -8.31 -0.76 14.92
CA SER A 52 -8.78 0.63 14.98
C SER A 52 -7.65 1.59 14.64
N TYR A 53 -7.94 2.56 13.78
CA TYR A 53 -6.94 3.52 13.33
C TYR A 53 -7.01 4.82 14.14
N THR A 54 -5.85 5.40 14.40
CA THR A 54 -5.73 6.77 14.90
C THR A 54 -5.81 7.77 13.74
N THR A 55 -5.94 9.05 14.07
CA THR A 55 -5.87 10.14 13.08
C THR A 55 -4.55 10.15 12.28
N ASP A 56 -3.44 9.73 12.89
CA ASP A 56 -2.16 9.67 12.17
C ASP A 56 -2.06 8.42 11.29
N MET A 57 -2.63 7.29 11.71
CA MET A 57 -2.73 6.11 10.86
C MET A 57 -3.57 6.39 9.61
N VAL A 58 -4.75 7.02 9.73
CA VAL A 58 -5.58 7.29 8.54
C VAL A 58 -4.90 8.24 7.55
N LYS A 59 -4.11 9.21 8.01
CA LYS A 59 -3.24 10.03 7.13
C LYS A 59 -2.23 9.15 6.40
N GLY A 60 -1.62 8.19 7.10
CA GLY A 60 -0.72 7.20 6.51
C GLY A 60 -1.39 6.36 5.42
N VAL A 61 -2.60 5.87 5.67
CA VAL A 61 -3.39 5.11 4.69
C VAL A 61 -3.68 5.97 3.45
N ILE A 62 -4.10 7.23 3.62
CA ILE A 62 -4.37 8.15 2.50
C ILE A 62 -3.11 8.34 1.64
N LEU A 63 -1.96 8.59 2.27
CA LEU A 63 -0.70 8.81 1.54
C LEU A 63 -0.19 7.52 0.89
N ALA A 64 -0.34 6.36 1.54
CA ALA A 64 -0.01 5.05 0.99
C ALA A 64 -0.86 4.69 -0.24
N MET A 65 -2.17 4.96 -0.17
CA MET A 65 -3.08 4.77 -1.32
C MET A 65 -2.70 5.68 -2.49
N ARG A 66 -2.29 6.93 -2.20
CA ARG A 66 -1.79 7.85 -3.24
C ARG A 66 -0.50 7.33 -3.87
N ALA A 67 0.47 6.90 -3.06
CA ALA A 67 1.73 6.36 -3.55
C ALA A 67 1.49 5.13 -4.45
N ALA A 68 0.58 4.22 -4.04
CA ALA A 68 0.17 3.09 -4.87
C ALA A 68 -0.49 3.55 -6.18
N SER A 69 -1.37 4.56 -6.15
CA SER A 69 -2.03 5.09 -7.34
C SER A 69 -1.06 5.78 -8.31
N ASN A 70 0.02 6.39 -7.81
CA ASN A 70 1.02 7.09 -8.62
C ASN A 70 2.08 6.13 -9.20
N ASP A 71 2.20 4.93 -8.64
CA ASP A 71 3.16 3.93 -9.08
C ASP A 71 2.61 3.10 -10.24
N ARG A 72 3.23 3.27 -11.42
CA ARG A 72 2.87 2.55 -12.65
C ARG A 72 3.16 1.06 -12.58
N ALA A 73 3.97 0.62 -11.62
CA ALA A 73 4.26 -0.78 -11.38
C ALA A 73 3.18 -1.44 -10.49
N VAL A 74 2.26 -0.68 -9.88
CA VAL A 74 1.19 -1.24 -9.04
C VAL A 74 -0.06 -1.50 -9.88
N ASN A 75 -0.50 -2.76 -9.88
CA ASN A 75 -1.73 -3.19 -10.57
C ASN A 75 -2.95 -3.21 -9.64
N CYS A 76 -2.77 -3.60 -8.39
CA CYS A 76 -3.85 -3.74 -7.41
C CYS A 76 -3.37 -3.31 -6.01
N VAL A 77 -4.30 -2.78 -5.21
CA VAL A 77 -4.10 -2.57 -3.78
C VAL A 77 -4.85 -3.64 -2.99
N VAL A 78 -4.14 -4.33 -2.10
CA VAL A 78 -4.73 -5.17 -1.05
C VAL A 78 -4.69 -4.38 0.26
N PHE A 79 -5.85 -3.89 0.72
CA PHE A 79 -5.96 -3.22 2.00
C PHE A 79 -6.54 -4.18 3.04
N THR A 80 -5.79 -4.43 4.11
CA THR A 80 -6.13 -5.45 5.12
C THR A 80 -5.67 -5.05 6.52
N GLY A 81 -5.98 -5.87 7.53
CA GLY A 81 -5.52 -5.71 8.91
C GLY A 81 -4.51 -6.78 9.30
N VAL A 82 -3.64 -6.49 10.27
CA VAL A 82 -2.73 -7.49 10.87
C VAL A 82 -3.50 -8.33 11.90
N GLY A 83 -3.14 -9.61 12.01
CA GLY A 83 -3.75 -10.54 12.95
C GLY A 83 -4.99 -11.21 12.39
N ASP A 84 -5.70 -11.92 13.26
CA ASP A 84 -6.80 -12.83 12.93
C ASP A 84 -8.15 -12.43 13.55
N LYS A 85 -8.16 -11.40 14.40
CA LYS A 85 -9.35 -11.03 15.19
C LYS A 85 -10.29 -10.06 14.48
N ALA A 86 -9.75 -9.06 13.77
CA ALA A 86 -10.53 -7.99 13.16
C ALA A 86 -9.76 -7.32 12.02
N PHE A 87 -10.48 -6.80 11.04
CA PHE A 87 -9.92 -5.93 9.99
C PHE A 87 -9.69 -4.50 10.50
N CYS A 88 -10.72 -3.89 11.12
CA CYS A 88 -10.72 -2.57 11.75
C CYS A 88 -11.96 -2.44 12.63
#